data_AF-O28864-F1
#
_entry.id   AF-O28864-F1
#
_cell.length_a   1.000
_cell.length_b   1.000
_cell.length_c   1.000
_cell.angle_alpha   90.00
_cell.angle_beta   90.00
_cell.angle_gamma   90.00
#
_symmetry.space_group_name_H-M   'P 1'
#
loop_
_entity.id
_entity.type
_entity.pdbx_description
1 polymer ?
#
loop_
_entity_poly.entity_id
_entity_poly.type
_entity_poly.pdbx_seq_one_letter_code
_entity_poly.pdbx_strand_id
1 'polypeptide(L)'
;MLPGLAMSLSMDSFSVWMRKNLKSAYEGLVTQDIDFVFLSKKKKVFFFVEEKNSLNAKLRLPQRVIFMLFNEFLINDLSEWKFLGTDVLYVLEDGTVYFLNDKNEKVRVNIEDYIVYKLENYKIFKDFQIEEYMLKMLWDCRKN
;
A
#
# COMPACT_ATOMS: atom_id res chain seq x y z
N MET A 1 8.65 -23.01 -4.02
CA MET A 1 9.26 -22.64 -2.72
C MET A 1 9.98 -21.30 -2.92
N LEU A 2 9.31 -20.18 -2.65
CA LEU A 2 9.95 -18.85 -2.64
C LEU A 2 10.48 -18.59 -1.23
N PRO A 3 11.78 -18.33 -1.04
CA PRO A 3 12.31 -17.91 0.25
C PRO A 3 12.04 -16.40 0.40
N GLY A 4 10.90 -16.06 0.98
CA GLY A 4 10.56 -14.70 1.37
C GLY A 4 9.96 -14.76 2.77
N LEU A 5 10.74 -14.35 3.76
CA LEU A 5 10.39 -14.35 5.17
C LEU A 5 9.10 -13.53 5.39
N ALA A 6 7.94 -14.19 5.52
CA ALA A 6 6.72 -13.56 5.99
C ALA A 6 6.77 -13.55 7.52
N MET A 7 7.18 -12.42 8.08
CA MET A 7 7.17 -12.22 9.52
C MET A 7 5.78 -11.73 9.92
N SER A 8 4.95 -12.60 10.49
CA SER A 8 3.67 -12.17 11.06
C SER A 8 3.95 -11.28 12.27
N LEU A 9 3.65 -9.99 12.15
CA LEU A 9 3.64 -9.09 13.30
C LEU A 9 2.57 -9.56 14.29
N SER A 10 2.89 -9.44 15.58
CA SER A 10 2.12 -9.82 16.78
C SER A 10 0.62 -9.54 16.73
N MET A 11 -0.17 -10.16 17.64
CA MET A 11 -1.63 -10.02 17.75
C MET A 11 -2.17 -8.56 17.73
N ASP A 12 -1.33 -7.57 17.99
CA ASP A 12 -1.56 -6.16 17.64
C ASP A 12 -0.47 -5.69 16.66
N SER A 13 -0.86 -5.05 15.56
CA SER A 13 0.06 -4.46 14.59
C SER A 13 0.77 -3.21 15.14
N PHE A 14 1.87 -2.76 14.51
CA PHE A 14 2.60 -1.57 14.96
C PHE A 14 1.70 -0.32 14.97
N SER A 15 0.85 -0.16 13.95
CA SER A 15 -0.13 0.95 13.93
C SER A 15 -1.12 0.89 15.09
N VAL A 16 -1.54 -0.32 15.53
CA VAL A 16 -2.39 -0.50 16.72
C VAL A 16 -1.63 -0.09 17.98
N TRP A 17 -0.38 -0.53 18.13
CA TRP A 17 0.45 -0.15 19.27
C TRP A 17 0.66 1.37 19.34
N MET A 18 0.97 2.02 18.20
CA MET A 18 1.15 3.47 18.12
C MET A 18 -0.12 4.23 18.54
N ARG A 19 -1.29 3.78 18.07
CA ARG A 19 -2.59 4.36 18.47
C ARG A 19 -2.90 4.21 19.96
N LYS A 20 -2.42 3.14 20.59
CA LYS A 20 -2.63 2.88 22.03
C LYS A 20 -1.65 3.68 22.91
N ASN A 21 -0.44 3.95 22.44
CA ASN A 21 0.66 4.44 23.30
C ASN A 21 1.08 5.88 23.07
N LEU A 22 0.82 6.47 21.89
CA LEU A 22 1.17 7.87 21.66
C LEU A 22 0.04 8.79 22.12
N LYS A 23 0.37 9.70 23.05
CA LYS A 23 -0.54 10.66 23.69
C LYS A 23 -1.33 11.52 22.68
N SER A 24 -0.76 11.72 21.49
CA SER A 24 -1.32 12.49 20.37
C SER A 24 -1.68 11.61 19.16
N ALA A 25 -1.83 10.29 19.32
CA ALA A 25 -2.17 9.42 18.20
C ALA A 25 -3.53 9.75 17.56
N TYR A 26 -4.41 10.41 18.31
CA TYR A 26 -5.69 10.91 17.83
C TYR A 26 -5.65 12.38 17.39
N GLU A 27 -4.52 13.07 17.58
CA GLU A 27 -4.28 14.46 17.20
C GLU A 27 -3.49 14.53 15.88
N GLY A 28 -4.04 13.93 14.82
CA GLY A 28 -3.55 14.13 13.46
C GLY A 28 -2.43 13.18 13.05
N LEU A 29 -1.98 12.30 13.94
CA LEU A 29 -1.04 11.25 13.59
C LEU A 29 -1.73 10.17 12.75
N VAL A 30 -1.38 10.10 11.46
CA VAL A 30 -1.82 9.03 10.57
C VAL A 30 -0.75 7.92 10.59
N THR A 31 -1.14 6.71 10.98
CA THR A 31 -0.27 5.53 10.99
C THR A 31 -0.91 4.40 10.18
N GLN A 32 -0.11 3.73 9.35
CA GLN A 32 -0.54 2.62 8.52
C GLN A 32 0.54 1.54 8.52
N ASP A 33 0.13 0.28 8.63
CA ASP A 33 1.00 -0.87 8.39
C ASP A 33 1.00 -1.16 6.89
N ILE A 34 2.15 -1.59 6.36
CA ILE A 34 2.26 -2.05 4.97
C ILE A 34 2.31 -3.57 5.00
N ASP A 35 1.40 -4.21 4.26
CA ASP A 35 1.26 -5.67 4.32
C ASP A 35 2.47 -6.38 3.69
N PHE A 36 2.91 -5.92 2.52
CA PHE A 36 4.09 -6.50 1.85
C PHE A 36 4.99 -5.47 1.19
N VAL A 37 6.28 -5.79 1.18
CA VAL A 37 7.30 -5.12 0.37
C VAL A 37 7.90 -6.13 -0.59
N PHE A 38 7.76 -5.86 -1.88
CA PHE A 38 8.42 -6.64 -2.92
C PHE A 38 9.74 -5.98 -3.30
N LEU A 39 10.83 -6.75 -3.29
CA LEU A 39 12.18 -6.27 -3.55
C LEU A 39 12.83 -7.12 -4.65
N SER A 40 13.30 -6.49 -5.73
CA SER A 40 14.16 -7.14 -6.73
C SER A 40 15.56 -6.56 -6.67
N LYS A 41 16.47 -7.26 -5.99
CA LYS A 41 17.90 -6.90 -5.94
C LYS A 41 18.53 -6.80 -7.32
N LYS A 42 18.18 -7.74 -8.22
CA LYS A 42 18.72 -7.78 -9.60
C LYS A 42 18.33 -6.54 -10.41
N LYS A 43 17.07 -6.10 -10.33
CA LYS A 43 16.58 -4.91 -11.04
C LYS A 43 16.80 -3.62 -10.24
N LYS A 44 17.29 -3.71 -8.99
CA LYS A 44 17.34 -2.63 -7.99
C LYS A 44 16.02 -1.85 -7.90
N VAL A 45 14.92 -2.58 -7.80
CA VAL A 45 13.57 -1.99 -7.68
C VAL A 45 12.81 -2.56 -6.50
N PHE A 46 11.86 -1.80 -5.98
CA PHE A 46 10.94 -2.27 -4.96
C PHE A 46 9.58 -1.60 -5.06
N PHE A 47 8.55 -2.23 -4.50
CA PHE A 47 7.20 -1.66 -4.41
C PHE A 47 6.48 -2.19 -3.18
N PHE A 48 5.45 -1.46 -2.77
CA PHE A 48 4.60 -1.86 -1.66
C PHE A 48 3.32 -2.50 -2.19
N VAL A 49 2.79 -3.44 -1.42
CA VAL A 49 1.48 -4.04 -1.68
C VAL A 49 0.66 -3.96 -0.41
N GLU A 50 -0.54 -3.39 -0.55
CA GLU A 50 -1.62 -3.50 0.41
C GLU A 50 -2.54 -4.66 0.01
N GLU A 51 -2.79 -5.57 0.93
CA GLU A 51 -3.69 -6.69 0.78
C GLU A 51 -5.11 -6.31 1.24
N LYS A 52 -6.10 -6.69 0.45
CA LYS A 52 -7.51 -6.64 0.80
C LYS A 52 -8.12 -8.04 0.67
N ASN A 53 -8.75 -8.51 1.74
CA ASN A 53 -9.39 -9.82 1.77
C ASN A 53 -10.81 -9.87 1.18
N SER A 54 -11.29 -8.78 0.56
CA SER A 54 -12.63 -8.72 -0.05
C SER A 54 -12.67 -7.75 -1.22
N LEU A 55 -13.33 -8.13 -2.32
CA LEU A 55 -13.54 -7.25 -3.48
C LEU A 55 -14.28 -5.96 -3.14
N ASN A 56 -15.01 -5.89 -2.02
CA ASN A 56 -15.71 -4.68 -1.61
C ASN A 56 -14.87 -3.78 -0.71
N ALA A 57 -13.72 -4.26 -0.23
CA ALA A 57 -12.84 -3.45 0.60
C ALA A 57 -12.22 -2.31 -0.21
N LYS A 58 -12.24 -1.11 0.36
CA LYS A 58 -11.66 0.09 -0.24
C LYS A 58 -10.44 0.51 0.56
N LEU A 59 -9.50 1.18 -0.11
CA LEU A 59 -8.48 1.94 0.60
C LEU A 59 -9.16 3.02 1.44
N ARG A 60 -8.88 2.98 2.75
CA ARG A 60 -9.32 4.02 3.68
C ARG A 60 -8.54 5.31 3.41
N LEU A 61 -9.12 6.44 3.76
CA LEU A 61 -8.50 7.75 3.53
C LEU A 61 -7.06 7.86 4.11
N PRO A 62 -6.78 7.43 5.36
CA PRO A 62 -5.41 7.31 5.87
C PRO A 62 -4.42 6.57 4.96
N GLN A 63 -4.86 5.44 4.38
CA GLN A 63 -4.04 4.61 3.51
C GLN A 63 -3.70 5.35 2.22
N ARG A 64 -4.70 5.98 1.61
CA ARG A 64 -4.53 6.77 0.39
C ARG A 64 -3.52 7.90 0.60
N VAL A 65 -3.62 8.63 1.72
CA VAL A 65 -2.68 9.71 2.03
C VAL A 65 -1.27 9.16 2.20
N ILE A 66 -1.08 8.11 2.98
CA ILE A 66 0.24 7.51 3.19
C ILE A 66 0.84 6.98 1.88
N PHE A 67 0.03 6.35 1.01
CA PHE A 67 0.53 5.85 -0.28
C PHE A 67 0.87 6.98 -1.26
N MET A 68 0.11 8.07 -1.24
CA MET A 68 0.45 9.28 -1.97
C MET A 68 1.78 9.85 -1.49
N LEU A 69 2.00 9.93 -0.17
CA LEU A 69 3.28 10.39 0.41
C LEU A 69 4.44 9.47 0.06
N PHE A 70 4.26 8.14 0.08
CA PHE A 70 5.30 7.22 -0.40
C PHE A 70 5.65 7.44 -1.85
N ASN A 71 4.65 7.62 -2.71
CA ASN A 71 4.89 7.96 -4.10
C ASN A 71 5.69 9.28 -4.19
N GLU A 72 5.28 10.33 -3.47
CA GLU A 72 5.99 11.62 -3.53
C GLU A 72 7.45 11.54 -3.05
N PHE A 73 7.69 10.92 -1.88
CA PHE A 73 9.02 10.88 -1.28
C PHE A 73 9.94 9.83 -1.90
N LEU A 74 9.45 8.63 -2.19
CA LEU A 74 10.32 7.51 -2.57
C LEU A 74 10.56 7.42 -4.09
N ILE A 75 9.75 8.08 -4.92
CA ILE A 75 9.96 8.05 -6.39
C ILE A 75 11.27 8.72 -6.78
N ASN A 76 11.67 9.78 -6.08
CA ASN A 76 12.79 10.64 -6.49
C ASN A 76 14.04 10.51 -5.61
N ASP A 77 13.94 9.88 -4.43
CA ASP A 77 14.92 10.10 -3.35
C ASP A 77 15.82 8.88 -3.04
N LEU A 78 15.85 7.87 -3.93
CA LEU A 78 16.64 6.66 -3.70
C LEU A 78 17.66 6.45 -4.83
N SER A 79 18.89 6.88 -4.56
CA SER A 79 20.01 6.91 -5.52
C SER A 79 20.34 5.55 -6.14
N GLU A 80 20.07 4.45 -5.44
CA GLU A 80 20.34 3.11 -5.92
C GLU A 80 19.10 2.27 -6.21
N TRP A 81 17.94 2.64 -5.68
CA TRP A 81 16.74 1.81 -5.72
C TRP A 81 15.58 2.56 -6.34
N LYS A 82 14.89 1.94 -7.29
CA LYS A 82 13.70 2.53 -7.88
C LYS A 82 12.45 2.06 -7.14
N PHE A 83 11.68 2.99 -6.59
CA PHE A 83 10.35 2.70 -6.09
C PHE A 83 9.34 2.62 -7.24
N LEU A 84 8.54 1.53 -7.31
CA LEU A 84 7.53 1.33 -8.35
C LEU A 84 6.10 1.69 -7.90
N GLY A 85 5.97 2.32 -6.75
CA GLY A 85 4.70 2.73 -6.16
C GLY A 85 4.12 1.73 -5.16
N THR A 86 2.89 2.00 -4.76
CA THR A 86 2.09 1.10 -3.91
C THR A 86 0.92 0.56 -4.72
N ASP A 87 0.80 -0.77 -4.77
CA ASP A 87 -0.31 -1.45 -5.42
C ASP A 87 -1.27 -2.04 -4.38
N VAL A 88 -2.51 -2.30 -4.81
CA VAL A 88 -3.52 -2.96 -3.99
C VAL A 88 -3.88 -4.30 -4.62
N LEU A 89 -3.68 -5.37 -3.86
CA LEU A 89 -4.08 -6.71 -4.25
C LEU A 89 -5.28 -7.16 -3.42
N TYR A 90 -6.25 -7.74 -4.11
CA TYR A 90 -7.42 -8.34 -3.51
C TYR A 90 -7.24 -9.85 -3.51
N VAL A 91 -6.93 -10.42 -2.35
CA VAL A 91 -6.69 -11.86 -2.18
C VAL A 91 -7.92 -12.45 -1.52
N LEU A 92 -8.70 -13.21 -2.28
CA LEU A 92 -9.93 -13.81 -1.79
C LEU A 92 -9.64 -15.14 -1.07
N GLU A 93 -10.60 -15.60 -0.26
CA GLU A 93 -10.47 -16.83 0.53
C GLU A 93 -10.20 -18.07 -0.34
N ASP A 94 -10.66 -18.08 -1.60
CA ASP A 94 -10.42 -19.15 -2.57
C ASP A 94 -9.03 -19.09 -3.23
N GLY A 95 -8.19 -18.13 -2.85
CA GLY A 95 -6.87 -17.87 -3.43
C GLY A 95 -6.90 -17.07 -4.73
N THR A 96 -8.07 -16.63 -5.21
CA THR A 96 -8.15 -15.77 -6.40
C THR A 96 -7.62 -14.38 -6.08
N VAL A 97 -6.72 -13.88 -6.94
CA VAL A 97 -6.11 -12.56 -6.79
C VAL A 97 -6.64 -11.59 -7.85
N TYR A 98 -6.98 -10.37 -7.43
CA TYR A 98 -7.24 -9.25 -8.33
C TYR A 98 -6.31 -8.09 -8.02
N PHE A 99 -5.98 -7.29 -9.03
CA PHE A 99 -5.29 -6.01 -8.86
C PHE A 99 -6.19 -4.87 -9.35
N LEU A 100 -5.97 -3.65 -8.82
CA LEU A 100 -6.56 -2.43 -9.39
C LEU A 100 -5.69 -1.92 -10.54
N ASN A 101 -6.25 -1.87 -11.74
CA ASN A 101 -5.57 -1.30 -12.89
C ASN A 101 -5.60 0.24 -12.88
N ASP A 102 -4.95 0.87 -13.86
CA ASP A 102 -4.89 2.33 -14.04
C ASP A 102 -6.27 3.01 -14.17
N LYS A 103 -7.34 2.24 -14.41
CA LYS A 103 -8.74 2.71 -14.51
C LYS A 103 -9.55 2.46 -13.24
N ASN A 104 -8.92 2.05 -12.14
CA ASN A 104 -9.58 1.63 -10.89
C ASN A 104 -10.51 0.42 -11.06
N GLU A 105 -10.28 -0.41 -12.07
CA GLU A 105 -11.03 -1.65 -12.30
C GLU A 105 -10.27 -2.83 -11.68
N LYS A 106 -11.00 -3.76 -11.08
CA LYS A 106 -10.42 -4.99 -10.54
C LYS A 106 -10.24 -6.02 -11.64
N VAL A 107 -8.99 -6.41 -11.89
CA VAL A 107 -8.64 -7.38 -12.93
C VAL A 107 -8.03 -8.60 -12.26
N ARG A 108 -8.55 -9.78 -12.60
CA ARG A 108 -8.04 -11.06 -12.08
C ARG A 108 -6.63 -11.32 -12.63
N VAL A 109 -5.73 -11.78 -11.77
CA VAL A 109 -4.34 -12.09 -12.11
C VAL A 109 -3.86 -13.37 -11.45
N ASN A 110 -2.88 -14.02 -12.07
CA ASN A 110 -1.95 -14.88 -11.35
C ASN A 110 -0.88 -14.01 -10.69
N ILE A 111 -0.53 -14.28 -9.43
CA ILE A 111 0.41 -13.45 -8.66
C ILE A 111 1.81 -13.42 -9.28
N GLU A 112 2.29 -14.54 -9.82
CA GLU A 112 3.62 -14.64 -10.43
C GLU A 112 3.67 -13.79 -11.71
N ASP A 113 2.65 -13.93 -12.56
CA ASP A 113 2.51 -13.14 -13.78
C ASP A 113 2.39 -11.64 -13.48
N TYR A 114 1.64 -11.27 -12.43
CA TYR A 114 1.50 -9.89 -11.99
C TYR A 114 2.84 -9.32 -11.52
N ILE A 115 3.61 -10.05 -10.71
CA ILE A 115 4.94 -9.61 -10.26
C ILE A 115 5.88 -9.43 -11.46
N VAL A 116 5.90 -10.39 -12.39
CA VAL A 116 6.69 -10.29 -13.63
C VAL A 116 6.27 -9.06 -14.42
N TYR A 117 4.98 -8.89 -14.67
CA TYR A 117 4.41 -7.74 -15.37
C TYR A 117 4.81 -6.42 -14.70
N LYS A 118 4.66 -6.29 -13.37
CA LYS A 118 5.00 -5.07 -12.63
C LYS A 118 6.48 -4.73 -12.71
N LEU A 119 7.34 -5.75 -12.63
CA LEU A 119 8.79 -5.61 -12.75
C LEU A 119 9.25 -5.28 -14.19
N GLU A 120 8.44 -5.53 -15.21
CA GLU A 120 8.77 -5.29 -16.62
C GLU A 120 8.13 -4.01 -17.17
N ASN A 121 6.88 -3.72 -16.83
CA ASN A 121 6.07 -2.69 -17.48
C ASN A 121 5.96 -1.38 -16.69
N TYR A 122 6.74 -1.23 -15.61
CA TYR A 122 6.87 -0.04 -14.76
C TYR A 122 5.76 1.01 -14.94
N LYS A 123 4.72 0.91 -14.12
CA LYS A 123 3.73 1.98 -13.96
C LYS A 123 3.50 2.26 -12.50
N ILE A 124 3.66 3.54 -12.16
CA ILE A 124 3.29 4.05 -10.85
C ILE A 124 1.78 4.30 -10.90
N PHE A 125 1.05 3.60 -10.05
CA PHE A 125 -0.33 3.94 -9.78
C PHE A 125 -0.35 5.27 -9.02
N LYS A 126 -0.74 6.36 -9.71
CA LYS A 126 -0.68 7.73 -9.15
C LYS A 126 -2.01 8.22 -8.60
N ASP A 127 -3.12 7.60 -8.99
CA ASP A 127 -4.42 8.20 -8.73
C ASP A 127 -5.14 7.55 -7.54
N PHE A 128 -4.73 7.92 -6.34
CA PHE A 128 -5.44 7.55 -5.11
C PHE A 128 -6.70 8.40 -4.86
N GLN A 129 -7.03 9.35 -5.74
CA GLN A 129 -8.14 10.32 -5.65
C GLN A 129 -8.45 10.72 -4.21
N ILE A 130 -7.74 11.74 -3.74
CA ILE A 130 -8.01 12.37 -2.45
C ILE A 130 -8.51 13.77 -2.73
N GLU A 131 -9.80 13.99 -2.49
CA GLU A 131 -10.39 15.32 -2.58
C GLU A 131 -9.79 16.22 -1.50
N GLU A 132 -9.48 17.48 -1.84
CA GLU A 132 -8.78 18.40 -0.93
C GLU A 132 -9.50 18.58 0.42
N TYR A 133 -10.84 18.55 0.41
CA TYR A 133 -11.62 18.65 1.65
C TYR A 133 -11.39 17.45 2.59
N MET A 134 -11.12 16.27 2.05
CA MET A 134 -10.80 15.07 2.83
C MET A 134 -9.45 15.20 3.51
N LEU A 135 -8.48 15.85 2.85
CA LEU A 135 -7.20 16.20 3.49
C LEU A 135 -7.41 17.16 4.66
N LYS A 136 -8.26 18.19 4.49
CA LYS A 136 -8.62 19.12 5.58
C LYS A 136 -9.26 18.39 6.76
N MET A 137 -10.13 17.41 6.51
CA MET A 137 -10.72 16.59 7.58
C MET A 137 -9.68 15.78 8.35
N LEU A 138 -8.69 15.21 7.66
CA LEU A 138 -7.59 14.49 8.32
C LEU A 138 -6.71 15.42 9.16
N TRP A 139 -6.35 16.58 8.62
CA TRP A 139 -5.53 17.56 9.36
C TRP A 139 -6.25 18.15 10.56
N ASP A 140 -7.56 18.40 10.44
CA ASP A 140 -8.39 18.86 11.55
C ASP A 140 -8.79 17.75 12.52
N CYS A 141 -8.34 16.50 12.31
CA CYS A 141 -8.70 15.33 13.11
C CYS A 141 -10.22 15.06 13.21
N ARG A 142 -11.01 15.55 12.26
CA ARG A 142 -12.46 15.36 12.25
C ARG A 142 -12.78 13.98 11.70
N LYS A 143 -13.57 13.20 12.45
CA LYS A 143 -14.01 11.87 12.01
C LYS A 143 -14.84 12.00 10.72
N ASN A 144 -14.50 11.18 9.72
CA ASN A 144 -15.40 10.85 8.61
C ASN A 144 -16.59 10.04 9.11
#